data_AF-A0A2G9XMC4-F1
#
_entry.id   AF-A0A2G9XMC4-F1
#
_cell.length_a   1.000
_cell.length_b   1.000
_cell.length_c   1.000
_cell.angle_alpha   90.00
_cell.angle_beta   90.00
_cell.angle_gamma   90.00
#
_symmetry.space_group_name_H-M   'P 1'
#
loop_
_entity.id
_entity.type
_entity.pdbx_description
1 polymer ?
#
loop_
_entity_poly.entity_id
_entity_poly.type
_entity_poly.pdbx_seq_one_letter_code
_entity_poly.pdbx_strand_id
1 'polypeptide(L)'
;MADVAIISSVYDGMNLVAKEYIASQVDEKGGLILSELAGAADDLEGAILVNPYDIEEFSNSIKMSLMMSPREKASRMAILRRQVKENDIYKWNYDILREIVTISHTKNKKIFYLFDHINELKEKISPNIFLFLDYDGTLPIPLIPPCDSEGSRHAVPMQTARAIRLIPPPLVGV
;
A
#
# COMPACT_ATOMS: atom_id res chain seq x y z
N MET A 1 10.52 -21.62 -22.75
CA MET A 1 10.06 -20.69 -21.70
C MET A 1 10.39 -21.28 -20.34
N ALA A 2 10.36 -20.51 -19.25
CA ALA A 2 10.72 -21.00 -17.92
C ALA A 2 9.67 -21.98 -17.36
N ASP A 3 10.11 -22.97 -16.59
CA ASP A 3 9.23 -23.95 -15.93
C ASP A 3 8.53 -23.38 -14.69
N VAL A 4 9.14 -22.39 -14.04
CA VAL A 4 8.62 -21.69 -12.88
C VAL A 4 9.14 -20.25 -12.89
N ALA A 5 8.27 -19.28 -12.67
CA ALA A 5 8.67 -17.92 -12.29
C ALA A 5 8.52 -17.74 -10.78
N ILE A 6 9.48 -17.05 -10.17
CA ILE A 6 9.51 -16.78 -8.73
C ILE A 6 9.57 -15.27 -8.55
N ILE A 7 8.58 -14.73 -7.85
CA ILE A 7 8.48 -13.31 -7.51
C ILE A 7 8.43 -13.21 -5.99
N SER A 8 9.56 -12.91 -5.36
CA SER A 8 9.74 -12.89 -3.91
C SER A 8 9.78 -11.47 -3.32
N SER A 9 9.04 -10.54 -3.92
CA SER A 9 9.03 -9.13 -3.49
C SER A 9 8.48 -8.99 -2.07
N VAL A 10 9.18 -8.22 -1.24
CA VAL A 10 8.77 -7.96 0.15
C VAL A 10 7.78 -6.80 0.25
N TYR A 11 7.99 -5.76 -0.56
CA TYR A 11 7.09 -4.61 -0.65
C TYR A 11 6.91 -4.26 -2.13
N ASP A 12 5.73 -4.55 -2.67
CA ASP A 12 5.41 -4.24 -4.06
C ASP A 12 3.92 -3.93 -4.18
N GLY A 13 3.60 -2.73 -4.66
CA GLY A 13 2.20 -2.32 -4.86
C GLY A 13 1.52 -3.07 -6.01
N MET A 14 2.26 -3.50 -7.03
CA MET A 14 1.75 -4.31 -8.14
C MET A 14 2.90 -4.94 -8.91
N ASN A 15 2.87 -6.25 -9.09
CA ASN A 15 3.90 -6.95 -9.84
C ASN A 15 3.50 -7.19 -11.31
N LEU A 16 3.89 -6.29 -12.20
CA LEU A 16 3.63 -6.44 -13.63
C LEU A 16 4.44 -7.56 -14.28
N VAL A 17 5.64 -7.85 -13.77
CA VAL A 17 6.48 -8.95 -14.26
C VAL A 17 5.77 -10.29 -14.11
N ALA A 18 5.02 -10.49 -13.01
CA ALA A 18 4.16 -11.66 -12.83
C ALA A 18 3.09 -11.75 -13.91
N LYS A 19 2.39 -10.64 -14.20
CA LYS A 19 1.34 -10.58 -15.24
C LYS A 19 1.92 -10.77 -16.66
N GLU A 20 3.09 -10.23 -16.94
CA GLU A 20 3.83 -10.40 -18.20
C GLU A 20 4.29 -11.85 -18.40
N TYR A 21 4.79 -12.50 -17.34
CA TYR A 21 5.14 -13.92 -17.37
C TYR A 21 3.90 -14.76 -17.73
N ILE A 22 2.78 -14.55 -17.03
CA ILE A 22 1.50 -15.23 -17.32
C ILE A 22 1.07 -15.01 -18.77
N ALA A 23 1.12 -13.75 -19.25
CA ALA A 23 0.73 -13.39 -20.61
C ALA A 23 1.62 -14.08 -21.65
N SER A 24 2.91 -14.24 -21.35
CA SER A 24 3.88 -14.87 -22.24
C SER A 24 3.71 -16.39 -22.34
N GLN A 25 3.16 -17.06 -21.33
CA GLN A 25 2.98 -18.53 -21.31
C GLN A 25 1.80 -18.98 -22.19
N VAL A 26 1.97 -18.86 -23.51
CA VAL A 26 0.95 -19.20 -24.52
C VAL A 26 0.66 -20.69 -24.63
N ASP A 27 1.59 -21.54 -24.21
CA ASP A 27 1.41 -23.00 -24.20
C ASP A 27 0.81 -23.53 -22.89
N GLU A 28 0.37 -22.62 -22.01
CA GLU A 28 -0.20 -22.90 -20.70
C GLU A 28 0.71 -23.75 -19.80
N LYS A 29 2.02 -23.70 -20.05
CA LYS A 29 3.00 -24.39 -19.22
C LYS A 29 3.62 -23.45 -18.21
N GLY A 30 4.20 -24.07 -17.19
CA GLY A 30 4.94 -23.39 -16.14
C GLY A 30 4.10 -23.02 -14.92
N GLY A 31 4.79 -22.79 -13.81
CA GLY A 31 4.19 -22.34 -12.55
C GLY A 31 4.55 -20.89 -12.25
N LEU A 32 3.79 -20.25 -11.35
CA LEU A 32 4.11 -18.97 -10.76
C LEU A 32 4.14 -19.12 -9.24
N ILE A 33 5.28 -18.80 -8.64
CA ILE A 33 5.43 -18.60 -7.19
C ILE A 33 5.45 -17.09 -6.96
N LEU A 34 4.55 -16.61 -6.12
CA LEU A 34 4.32 -15.18 -5.92
C LEU A 34 4.30 -14.87 -4.43
N SER A 35 5.02 -13.82 -4.02
CA SER A 35 4.94 -13.29 -2.68
C SER A 35 3.52 -12.85 -2.35
N GLU A 36 3.00 -13.26 -1.20
CA GLU A 36 1.73 -12.77 -0.67
C GLU A 36 1.73 -11.24 -0.41
N LEU A 37 2.92 -10.65 -0.28
CA LEU A 37 3.12 -9.22 -0.03
C LEU A 37 3.18 -8.39 -1.33
N ALA A 38 3.09 -9.03 -2.50
CA ALA A 38 2.94 -8.33 -3.77
C ALA A 38 1.47 -7.99 -4.00
N GLY A 39 1.16 -6.76 -4.40
CA GLY A 39 -0.23 -6.38 -4.72
C GLY A 39 -0.84 -7.14 -5.90
N ALA A 40 -0.04 -7.89 -6.68
CA ALA A 40 -0.55 -8.82 -7.67
C ALA A 40 -1.14 -10.11 -7.06
N ALA A 41 -0.82 -10.44 -5.80
CA ALA A 41 -1.31 -11.64 -5.12
C ALA A 41 -2.83 -11.63 -4.94
N ASP A 42 -3.40 -10.44 -4.70
CA ASP A 42 -4.85 -10.25 -4.56
C ASP A 42 -5.63 -10.61 -5.83
N ASP A 43 -5.00 -10.44 -7.01
CA ASP A 43 -5.62 -10.69 -8.32
C ASP A 43 -5.37 -12.12 -8.86
N LEU A 44 -4.30 -12.79 -8.40
CA LEU A 44 -3.70 -13.95 -9.09
C LEU A 44 -3.89 -15.26 -8.31
N GLU A 45 -5.14 -15.68 -8.15
CA GLU A 45 -5.53 -16.89 -7.40
C GLU A 45 -4.87 -18.20 -7.87
N GLY A 46 -4.43 -18.28 -9.13
CA GLY A 46 -3.74 -19.47 -9.64
C GLY A 46 -2.26 -19.60 -9.21
N ALA A 47 -1.69 -18.59 -8.55
CA ALA A 47 -0.30 -18.58 -8.12
C ALA A 47 -0.09 -19.45 -6.86
N ILE A 48 1.12 -19.95 -6.68
CA ILE A 48 1.56 -20.50 -5.40
C ILE A 48 2.01 -19.30 -4.55
N LEU A 49 1.19 -18.91 -3.59
CA LEU A 49 1.54 -17.82 -2.68
C LEU A 49 2.58 -18.28 -1.67
N VAL A 50 3.54 -17.41 -1.36
CA VAL A 50 4.58 -17.66 -0.37
C VAL A 50 4.80 -16.43 0.48
N ASN A 51 5.10 -16.63 1.76
CA ASN A 51 5.68 -15.59 2.58
C ASN A 51 7.19 -15.51 2.30
N PRO A 52 7.74 -14.38 1.79
CA PRO A 52 9.17 -14.27 1.50
C PRO A 52 10.07 -14.34 2.75
N TYR A 53 9.50 -14.22 3.95
CA TYR A 53 10.22 -14.35 5.21
C TYR A 53 10.28 -15.80 5.74
N ASP A 54 9.42 -16.70 5.25
CA ASP A 54 9.43 -18.11 5.64
C ASP A 54 10.24 -18.94 4.63
N ILE A 55 11.51 -19.16 4.95
CA ILE A 55 12.45 -19.88 4.09
C ILE A 55 12.05 -21.35 3.89
N GLU A 56 11.46 -21.99 4.90
CA GLU A 56 11.07 -23.41 4.83
C GLU A 56 9.86 -23.58 3.93
N GLU A 57 8.82 -22.77 4.12
CA GLU A 57 7.64 -22.74 3.25
C GLU A 57 8.02 -22.40 1.80
N PHE A 58 8.90 -21.41 1.61
CA PHE A 58 9.38 -21.02 0.29
C PHE A 58 10.06 -22.21 -0.41
N SER A 59 11.00 -22.86 0.26
CA SER A 59 11.72 -24.03 -0.29
C SER A 59 10.75 -25.15 -0.67
N ASN A 60 9.77 -25.44 0.20
CA ASN A 60 8.73 -26.42 -0.07
C ASN A 60 7.87 -26.04 -1.27
N SER A 61 7.56 -24.76 -1.45
CA SER A 61 6.79 -24.23 -2.59
C SER A 61 7.54 -24.35 -3.91
N ILE A 62 8.85 -24.11 -3.92
CA ILE A 62 9.71 -24.37 -5.10
C ILE A 62 9.65 -25.85 -5.46
N LYS A 63 9.88 -26.73 -4.48
CA LYS A 63 9.85 -28.18 -4.68
C LYS A 63 8.49 -28.64 -5.21
N MET A 64 7.40 -28.17 -4.61
CA MET A 64 6.03 -28.47 -5.02
C MET A 64 5.77 -28.01 -6.47
N SER A 65 6.15 -26.79 -6.82
CA SER A 65 5.98 -26.25 -8.19
C SER A 65 6.72 -27.09 -9.22
N LEU A 66 7.93 -27.55 -8.91
CA LEU A 66 8.71 -28.39 -9.83
C LEU A 66 8.12 -29.80 -9.98
N MET A 67 7.60 -30.38 -8.90
CA MET A 67 6.98 -31.72 -8.91
C MET A 67 5.53 -31.75 -9.40
N MET A 68 4.89 -30.58 -9.54
CA MET A 68 3.50 -30.45 -9.98
C MET A 68 3.28 -31.09 -11.35
N SER A 69 2.18 -31.85 -11.49
CA SER A 69 1.85 -32.51 -12.75
C SER A 69 1.61 -31.46 -13.87
N PRO A 70 1.91 -31.78 -15.14
CA PRO A 70 1.65 -30.87 -16.25
C PRO A 70 0.18 -30.42 -16.33
N ARG A 71 -0.76 -31.31 -15.97
CA ARG A 71 -2.20 -31.03 -15.93
C ARG A 71 -2.55 -29.98 -14.87
N GLU A 72 -1.94 -30.08 -13.70
CA GLU A 72 -2.18 -29.11 -12.62
C GLU A 72 -1.56 -27.75 -12.95
N LYS A 73 -0.34 -27.72 -13.52
CA LYS A 73 0.29 -26.48 -14.02
C LYS A 73 -0.59 -25.79 -15.05
N ALA A 74 -1.09 -26.54 -16.03
CA ALA A 74 -1.98 -26.00 -17.06
C ALA A 74 -3.29 -25.46 -16.47
N SER A 75 -3.89 -26.17 -15.52
CA SER A 75 -5.10 -25.72 -14.83
C SER A 75 -4.88 -24.39 -14.09
N ARG A 76 -3.76 -24.26 -13.37
CA ARG A 76 -3.41 -23.02 -12.66
C ARG A 76 -3.11 -21.88 -13.63
N MET A 77 -2.33 -22.16 -14.68
CA MET A 77 -1.98 -21.17 -15.69
C MET A 77 -3.21 -20.66 -16.46
N ALA A 78 -4.18 -21.53 -16.75
CA ALA A 78 -5.44 -21.12 -17.38
C ALA A 78 -6.23 -20.12 -16.50
N ILE A 79 -6.27 -20.34 -15.18
CA ILE A 79 -6.89 -19.41 -14.22
C ILE A 79 -6.15 -18.07 -14.22
N LEU A 80 -4.82 -18.09 -14.10
CA LEU A 80 -3.98 -16.89 -14.13
C LEU A 80 -4.16 -16.09 -15.42
N ARG A 81 -4.15 -16.75 -16.57
CA ARG A 81 -4.33 -16.10 -17.88
C ARG A 81 -5.73 -15.48 -18.01
N ARG A 82 -6.76 -16.14 -17.49
CA ARG A 82 -8.12 -15.60 -17.43
C ARG A 82 -8.14 -14.31 -16.59
N GLN A 83 -7.56 -14.33 -15.40
CA GLN A 83 -7.51 -13.16 -14.50
C GLN A 83 -6.76 -11.98 -15.13
N VAL A 84 -5.60 -12.22 -15.74
CA VAL A 84 -4.84 -11.18 -16.45
C VAL A 84 -5.63 -10.59 -17.63
N LYS A 85 -6.42 -11.42 -18.34
CA LYS A 85 -7.26 -10.97 -19.44
C LYS A 85 -8.48 -10.18 -18.96
N GLU A 86 -9.08 -10.56 -17.84
CA GLU A 86 -10.27 -9.91 -17.27
C GLU A 86 -9.92 -8.58 -16.56
N ASN A 87 -8.69 -8.46 -16.06
CA ASN A 87 -8.18 -7.29 -15.34
C ASN A 87 -7.05 -6.61 -16.13
N ASP A 88 -7.37 -6.15 -17.34
CA ASP A 88 -6.44 -5.46 -18.22
C ASP A 88 -6.31 -3.95 -17.91
N ILE A 89 -5.41 -3.30 -18.64
CA ILE A 89 -5.14 -1.86 -18.51
C ILE A 89 -6.36 -0.99 -18.88
N TYR A 90 -7.23 -1.46 -19.76
CA TYR A 90 -8.41 -0.69 -20.18
C TYR A 90 -9.46 -0.69 -19.09
N LYS A 91 -9.70 -1.84 -18.45
CA LYS A 91 -10.57 -1.95 -17.28
C LYS A 91 -10.08 -1.08 -16.13
N TRP A 92 -8.79 -1.17 -15.79
CA TRP A 92 -8.19 -0.34 -14.75
C TRP A 92 -8.40 1.16 -15.01
N ASN A 93 -8.13 1.63 -16.24
CA ASN A 93 -8.36 3.03 -16.62
C ASN A 93 -9.84 3.42 -16.50
N TYR A 94 -10.74 2.57 -16.97
CA TYR A 94 -12.17 2.80 -16.89
C TYR A 94 -12.64 2.92 -15.43
N ASP A 95 -12.20 2.01 -14.56
CA ASP A 95 -12.60 1.98 -13.16
C ASP A 95 -12.12 3.24 -12.41
N ILE A 96 -10.87 3.66 -12.64
CA ILE A 96 -10.34 4.91 -12.07
C ILE A 96 -11.14 6.13 -12.54
N LEU A 97 -11.34 6.27 -13.85
CA LEU A 97 -12.07 7.43 -14.39
C LEU A 97 -13.51 7.47 -13.87
N ARG A 98 -14.17 6.31 -13.80
CA ARG A 98 -15.51 6.18 -13.24
C ARG A 98 -15.55 6.59 -11.78
N GLU A 99 -14.58 6.19 -10.98
CA GLU A 99 -14.49 6.56 -9.57
C GLU A 99 -14.26 8.08 -9.41
N ILE A 100 -13.35 8.67 -10.18
CA ILE A 100 -13.11 10.12 -10.20
C ILE A 100 -14.38 10.89 -10.53
N VAL A 101 -15.12 10.48 -11.57
CA VAL A 101 -16.39 11.10 -11.95
C VAL A 101 -17.42 10.97 -10.83
N THR A 102 -17.53 9.80 -10.20
CA THR A 102 -18.45 9.56 -9.08
C THR A 102 -18.14 10.46 -7.89
N ILE A 103 -16.86 10.61 -7.52
CA ILE A 103 -16.41 11.53 -6.47
C ILE A 103 -16.72 12.97 -6.86
N SER A 104 -16.47 13.37 -8.12
CA SER A 104 -16.73 14.73 -8.59
C SER A 104 -18.22 15.12 -8.50
N HIS A 105 -19.14 14.21 -8.81
CA HIS A 105 -20.57 14.44 -8.64
C HIS A 105 -21.01 14.50 -7.17
N THR A 106 -20.32 13.76 -6.29
CA THR A 106 -20.58 13.76 -4.85
C THR A 106 -20.13 15.07 -4.18
N LYS A 107 -19.15 15.78 -4.76
CA LYS A 107 -18.63 17.08 -4.29
C LYS A 107 -19.59 18.27 -4.46
N ASN A 108 -20.85 18.03 -4.84
CA ASN A 108 -21.91 19.06 -4.77
C ASN A 108 -22.36 19.37 -3.32
N LYS A 109 -21.85 18.65 -2.32
CA LYS A 109 -21.87 19.07 -0.91
C LYS A 109 -20.65 19.95 -0.64
N LYS A 110 -20.85 21.10 0.03
CA LYS A 110 -19.75 21.97 0.53
C LYS A 110 -18.70 21.10 1.21
N ILE A 111 -17.52 20.98 0.58
CA ILE A 111 -16.35 20.40 1.22
C ILE A 111 -15.89 21.46 2.22
N PHE A 112 -16.07 21.19 3.50
CA PHE A 112 -15.50 22.02 4.55
C PHE A 112 -14.07 21.54 4.75
N TYR A 113 -13.08 22.34 4.37
CA TYR A 113 -11.71 22.03 4.76
C TYR A 113 -11.60 22.24 6.26
N LEU A 114 -10.97 21.29 6.95
CA LEU A 114 -10.76 21.37 8.40
C LEU A 114 -10.12 22.70 8.82
N PHE A 115 -9.23 23.25 7.98
CA PHE A 115 -8.55 24.52 8.23
C PHE A 115 -9.45 25.75 8.05
N ASP A 116 -10.51 25.68 7.25
CA ASP A 116 -11.43 26.81 7.04
C ASP A 116 -12.21 27.14 8.32
N HIS A 117 -12.47 26.12 9.15
CA HIS A 117 -13.21 26.24 10.41
C HIS A 117 -12.33 26.10 11.64
N ILE A 118 -11.01 26.27 11.51
CA ILE A 118 -10.10 25.99 12.63
C ILE A 118 -10.37 26.87 13.85
N ASN A 119 -10.85 28.10 13.64
CA ASN A 119 -11.19 29.01 14.74
C ASN A 119 -12.49 28.60 15.44
N GLU A 120 -13.50 28.13 14.69
CA GLU A 120 -14.73 27.58 15.28
C GLU A 120 -14.47 26.27 16.05
N LEU A 121 -13.53 25.47 15.55
CA LEU A 121 -13.09 24.23 16.22
C LEU A 121 -12.35 24.55 17.52
N LYS A 122 -11.51 25.59 17.56
CA LYS A 122 -10.85 26.05 18.80
C LYS A 122 -11.84 26.39 19.91
N GLU A 123 -12.98 26.99 19.57
CA GLU A 123 -13.98 27.41 20.55
C GLU A 123 -14.83 26.26 21.08
N LYS A 124 -15.03 25.21 20.27
CA LYS A 124 -15.87 24.06 20.62
C LYS A 124 -15.11 22.86 21.19
N ILE A 125 -13.80 22.79 20.94
CA ILE A 125 -12.94 21.68 21.35
C ILE A 125 -12.24 22.04 22.66
N SER A 126 -12.27 21.12 23.63
CA SER A 126 -11.57 21.29 24.91
C SER A 126 -10.07 21.58 24.71
N PRO A 127 -9.46 22.44 25.55
CA PRO A 127 -8.09 22.95 25.37
C PRO A 127 -6.97 21.88 25.42
N ASN A 128 -7.30 20.63 25.70
CA ASN A 128 -6.34 19.53 25.88
C ASN A 128 -6.27 18.57 24.68
N ILE A 129 -6.90 18.88 23.55
CA ILE A 129 -6.88 18.02 22.37
C ILE A 129 -5.71 18.40 21.47
N PHE A 130 -4.84 17.42 21.21
CA PHE A 130 -3.74 17.52 20.26
C PHE A 130 -4.14 16.81 18.98
N LEU A 131 -4.18 17.53 17.86
CA LEU A 131 -4.52 16.98 16.56
C LEU A 131 -3.26 16.79 15.71
N PHE A 132 -2.95 15.54 15.39
CA PHE A 132 -1.93 15.18 14.42
C PHE A 132 -2.61 14.85 13.10
N LEU A 133 -2.22 15.56 12.03
CA LEU A 133 -2.69 15.31 10.68
C LEU A 133 -1.50 14.75 9.89
N ASP A 134 -1.49 13.44 9.71
CA ASP A 134 -0.54 12.77 8.82
C ASP A 134 -0.99 12.96 7.38
N TYR A 135 -0.15 13.56 6.55
CA TYR A 135 -0.39 13.65 5.11
C TYR A 135 0.54 12.63 4.45
N ASP A 136 -0.05 11.66 3.75
CA ASP A 136 0.67 10.68 2.94
C ASP A 136 1.68 9.81 3.73
N GLY A 137 1.41 9.55 5.02
CA GLY A 137 2.21 8.65 5.85
C GLY A 137 3.61 9.18 6.22
N THR A 138 3.79 10.50 6.15
CA THR A 138 5.08 11.17 6.39
C THR A 138 5.12 11.92 7.71
N LEU A 139 4.45 11.45 8.77
CA LEU A 139 4.87 11.82 10.12
C LEU A 139 6.27 11.23 10.35
N PRO A 140 7.34 12.04 10.28
CA PRO A 140 8.66 11.54 10.54
C PRO A 140 8.69 11.16 12.01
N ILE A 141 9.16 9.95 12.32
CA ILE A 141 9.59 9.62 13.68
C ILE A 141 10.53 10.77 14.10
N PRO A 142 10.32 11.46 15.24
CA PRO A 142 11.24 12.49 15.67
C PRO A 142 12.61 11.83 15.76
N LEU A 143 13.54 12.24 14.90
CA LEU A 143 14.93 11.81 14.96
C LEU A 143 15.39 12.12 16.38
N ILE A 144 15.52 11.09 17.21
CA ILE A 144 16.18 11.21 18.50
C ILE A 144 17.62 11.60 18.13
N PRO A 145 18.07 12.83 18.42
CA PRO A 145 19.46 13.15 18.15
C PRO A 145 20.33 12.17 18.94
N PRO A 146 21.48 11.72 18.40
CA PRO A 146 22.38 10.87 19.16
C PRO A 146 22.67 11.52 20.51
N CYS A 147 22.72 10.67 21.55
CA CYS A 147 22.86 11.10 22.93
C CYS A 147 24.24 11.72 23.14
N ASP A 148 24.38 13.01 22.81
CA ASP A 148 25.56 13.79 23.18
C ASP A 148 25.34 14.31 24.59
N SER A 149 26.32 14.00 25.43
CA SER A 149 26.41 14.37 26.83
C SER A 149 26.58 15.87 26.99
N GLU A 150 25.50 16.64 26.92
CA GLU A 150 25.28 17.86 27.70
C GLU A 150 23.84 18.34 27.55
N GLY A 151 23.19 18.59 28.69
CA GLY A 151 21.75 18.79 28.78
C GLY A 151 21.26 20.05 28.07
N SER A 152 20.67 19.89 26.89
CA SER A 152 19.70 20.84 26.33
C SER A 152 18.81 20.13 25.32
N ARG A 153 17.63 19.67 25.77
CA ARG A 153 16.61 19.08 24.89
C ARG A 153 15.92 20.19 24.08
N HIS A 154 16.54 20.64 23.00
CA HIS A 154 15.87 21.46 22.00
C HIS A 154 15.54 20.59 20.79
N ALA A 155 14.25 20.31 20.60
CA ALA A 155 13.76 19.72 19.37
C ALA A 155 13.93 20.72 18.23
N VAL A 156 14.62 20.33 17.16
CA VAL A 156 14.77 21.15 15.95
C VAL A 156 13.40 21.18 15.24
N PRO A 157 12.80 22.36 14.96
CA PRO A 157 11.54 22.42 14.24
C PRO A 157 11.76 22.04 12.77
N MET A 158 11.23 20.88 12.37
CA MET A 158 11.20 20.44 10.98
C MET A 158 10.02 21.11 10.27
N GLN A 159 10.29 21.83 9.17
CA GLN A 159 9.32 22.70 8.47
C GLN A 159 8.15 21.97 7.78
N THR A 160 8.08 20.65 7.87
CA THR A 160 7.14 19.81 7.08
C THR A 160 5.91 19.35 7.86
N ALA A 161 5.91 19.45 9.20
CA ALA A 161 4.74 19.12 10.01
C ALA A 161 4.06 20.40 10.53
N ARG A 162 2.88 20.74 9.99
CA ARG A 162 2.01 21.76 10.61
C ARG A 162 1.30 21.15 11.82
N ALA A 163 2.01 21.05 12.94
CA ALA A 163 1.38 20.81 14.24
C ALA A 163 0.73 22.12 14.72
N ILE A 164 -0.60 22.18 14.76
CA ILE A 164 -1.32 23.36 15.26
C ILE A 164 -1.57 23.15 16.75
N ARG A 165 -0.71 23.76 17.57
CA ARG A 165 -0.96 23.85 19.02
C ARG A 165 -1.98 24.95 19.28
N LEU A 166 -3.15 24.56 19.74
CA LEU A 166 -4.19 25.50 20.18
C LEU A 166 -3.87 25.95 21.60
N ILE A 167 -3.03 26.98 21.72
CA ILE A 167 -2.68 27.56 23.02
C ILE A 167 -3.81 28.54 23.42
N PRO A 168 -4.40 28.42 24.63
CA PRO A 168 -5.36 29.41 25.11
C PRO A 168 -4.68 30.78 25.30
N PRO A 169 -5.40 31.91 25.09
CA PRO A 169 -4.84 33.23 25.37
C PRO A 169 -4.44 33.32 26.85
N PRO A 170 -3.34 34.05 27.18
CA PRO A 170 -2.90 34.18 28.56
C PRO A 170 -4.02 34.84 29.38
N LEU A 171 -4.37 34.22 30.50
CA LEU A 171 -5.23 34.84 31.50
C LEU A 171 -4.52 36.09 32.01
N VAL A 172 -5.02 37.25 31.61
CA VAL A 172 -4.59 38.54 32.16
C VAL A 172 -5.00 38.54 33.64
N GLY A 173 -4.01 38.52 34.52
CA GLY A 173 -4.20 38.48 35.97
C GLY A 173 -4.87 39.75 36.50
N VAL A 174 -5.68 39.55 37.54
CA VAL A 174 -6.07 40.56 38.54
C VAL A 174 -5.04 40.51 39.66
#